data_AF-Q3SUJ1-F1
#
_entry.id   AF-Q3SUJ1-F1
#
_cell.length_a   1.000
_cell.length_b   1.000
_cell.length_c   1.000
_cell.angle_alpha   90.00
_cell.angle_beta   90.00
_cell.angle_gamma   90.00
#
_symmetry.space_group_name_H-M   'P 1'
#
loop_
_entity.id
_entity.type
_entity.pdbx_description
1 polymer ?
#
loop_
_entity_poly.entity_id
_entity_poly.type
_entity_poly.pdbx_seq_one_letter_code
_entity_poly.pdbx_strand_id
1 'polypeptide(L)'
;MTQSRFRWVTVQRALDLLVAEFTNARAISFIEEIGCGPEVDRLSSAERTTPKLRNLISRACREEPQRMDTEGSPLTDRVVREAASYVPAPESVTPWNNEPPTFSTPVAAFLNSLAVDGWGVEQRQLMPHTAVPIVEPRSRLRQVLQDSSATEALRRLDQLEKGLDEGHWESANSDVRGFLNAVFDTIAERHPQTRDQGLKEGAARARLQDVGFFKPDARDSKKSYEGKFVQALAELLGSDGAHTGASDGDSAVFRYAIAIVTADYFVARARKI
;
A
#
# COMPACT_ATOMS: atom_id res chain seq x y z
N MET A 1 19.16 -4.74 -6.24
CA MET A 1 18.89 -3.59 -5.36
C MET A 1 17.73 -4.00 -4.47
N THR A 2 17.97 -4.17 -3.17
CA THR A 2 16.92 -4.51 -2.20
C THR A 2 16.04 -3.28 -2.02
N GLN A 3 14.89 -3.25 -2.68
CA GLN A 3 13.86 -2.25 -2.40
C GLN A 3 13.39 -2.43 -0.96
N SER A 4 13.24 -1.32 -0.22
CA SER A 4 12.61 -1.34 1.11
C SER A 4 11.26 -2.02 1.01
N ARG A 5 10.97 -2.96 1.94
CA ARG A 5 9.70 -3.69 1.95
C ARG A 5 8.49 -2.83 2.36
N PHE A 6 8.76 -1.65 2.90
CA PHE A 6 7.75 -0.70 3.36
C PHE A 6 7.76 0.58 2.52
N ARG A 7 6.56 1.12 2.28
CA ARG A 7 6.40 2.46 1.72
C ARG A 7 6.97 3.49 2.67
N TRP A 8 7.42 4.61 2.10
CA TRP A 8 7.92 5.74 2.89
C TRP A 8 6.89 6.25 3.90
N VAL A 9 5.60 6.27 3.53
CA VAL A 9 4.51 6.65 4.42
C VAL A 9 4.48 5.76 5.66
N THR A 10 4.57 4.44 5.50
CA THR A 10 4.62 3.47 6.60
C THR A 10 5.81 3.71 7.53
N VAL A 11 6.99 4.00 6.98
CA VAL A 11 8.17 4.36 7.78
C VAL A 11 7.93 5.65 8.58
N GLN A 12 7.28 6.66 7.98
CA GLN A 12 6.93 7.89 8.70
C GLN A 12 5.90 7.62 9.81
N ARG A 13 4.87 6.80 9.56
CA ARG A 13 3.88 6.43 10.60
C ARG A 13 4.50 5.63 11.73
N ALA A 14 5.44 4.74 11.42
CA ALA A 14 6.23 4.02 12.43
C ALA A 14 7.00 5.01 13.30
N LEU A 15 7.71 5.97 12.70
CA LEU A 15 8.44 7.01 13.44
C LEU A 15 7.51 7.89 14.28
N ASP A 16 6.34 8.26 13.77
CA ASP A 16 5.37 9.06 14.50
C ASP A 16 4.82 8.30 15.72
N LEU A 17 4.57 6.99 15.59
CA LEU A 17 4.22 6.11 16.71
C LEU A 17 5.36 6.03 17.73
N LEU A 18 6.59 5.80 17.28
CA LEU A 18 7.76 5.76 18.18
C LEU A 18 7.94 7.08 18.92
N VAL A 19 7.70 8.24 18.28
CA VAL A 19 7.75 9.54 18.96
C VAL A 19 6.70 9.66 20.06
N ALA A 20 5.49 9.13 19.83
CA ALA A 20 4.41 9.16 20.81
C ALA A 20 4.71 8.27 22.04
N GLU A 21 5.42 7.16 21.84
CA GLU A 21 5.70 6.17 22.88
C GLU A 21 7.07 6.36 23.56
N PHE A 22 8.04 6.97 22.88
CA PHE A 22 9.41 7.10 23.37
C PHE A 22 9.59 8.27 24.34
N THR A 23 10.28 7.96 25.44
CA THR A 23 11.02 8.99 26.19
C THR A 23 12.28 9.41 25.43
N ASN A 24 12.84 10.59 25.73
CA ASN A 24 14.11 11.03 25.15
C ASN A 24 15.23 9.98 25.36
N ALA A 25 15.27 9.34 26.53
CA ALA A 25 16.27 8.32 26.84
C ALA A 25 16.09 7.06 25.97
N ARG A 26 14.84 6.59 25.78
CA ARG A 26 14.58 5.46 24.89
C ARG A 26 14.93 5.79 23.44
N ALA A 27 14.61 6.99 22.97
CA ALA A 27 14.93 7.44 21.62
C ALA A 27 16.44 7.45 21.36
N ILE A 28 17.25 7.92 22.32
CA ILE A 28 18.72 7.88 22.22
C ILE A 28 19.22 6.43 22.17
N SER A 29 18.76 5.57 23.08
CA SER A 29 19.13 4.13 23.09
C SER A 29 18.80 3.45 21.76
N PHE A 30 17.62 3.70 21.23
CA PHE A 30 17.19 3.13 19.96
C PHE A 30 18.08 3.61 18.80
N ILE A 31 18.50 4.88 18.80
CA ILE A 31 19.40 5.42 17.77
C ILE A 31 20.78 4.72 17.80
N GLU A 32 21.31 4.46 19.00
CA GLU A 32 22.53 3.67 19.15
C GLU A 32 22.34 2.25 18.60
N GLU A 33 21.24 1.58 18.97
CA GLU A 33 20.89 0.22 18.51
C GLU A 33 20.80 0.12 16.98
N ILE A 34 20.26 1.15 16.31
CA ILE A 34 20.16 1.15 14.84
C ILE A 34 21.42 1.67 14.13
N GLY A 35 22.49 1.95 14.88
CA GLY A 35 23.78 2.35 14.32
C GLY A 35 23.84 3.80 13.86
N CYS A 36 22.96 4.67 14.38
CA CYS A 36 22.92 6.12 14.12
C CYS A 36 23.53 6.96 15.27
N GLY A 37 24.32 6.33 16.15
CA GLY A 37 25.01 6.99 17.27
C GLY A 37 25.93 8.16 16.86
N PRO A 38 26.80 8.01 15.84
CA PRO A 38 27.68 9.09 15.40
C PRO A 38 26.94 10.37 14.99
N GLU A 39 25.71 10.26 14.51
CA GLU A 39 24.86 11.40 14.17
C GLU A 39 24.27 12.08 15.42
N VAL A 40 23.98 11.32 16.47
CA VAL A 40 23.51 11.86 17.76
C VAL A 40 24.64 12.53 18.54
N ASP A 41 25.86 12.01 18.44
CA ASP A 41 27.04 12.61 19.08
C ASP A 41 27.34 14.02 18.56
N ARG A 42 26.98 14.30 17.30
CA ARG A 42 27.10 15.63 16.68
C ARG A 42 26.04 16.62 17.19
N LEU A 43 24.99 16.14 17.88
CA LEU A 43 23.94 17.00 18.43
C LEU A 43 24.30 17.47 19.84
N SER A 44 24.04 18.75 20.09
CA SER A 44 24.08 19.30 21.44
C SER A 44 22.99 18.70 22.34
N SER A 45 23.16 18.76 23.66
CA SER A 45 22.16 18.22 24.60
C SER A 45 20.76 18.81 24.42
N ALA A 46 20.66 20.09 24.02
CA ALA A 46 19.39 20.76 23.72
C ALA A 46 18.73 20.29 22.40
N GLU A 47 19.46 19.51 21.59
CA GLU A 47 19.00 18.94 20.33
C GLU A 47 18.59 17.47 20.44
N ARG A 48 18.84 16.82 21.58
CA ARG A 48 18.49 15.41 21.83
C ARG A 48 17.06 15.27 22.35
N THR A 49 16.10 15.85 21.62
CA THR A 49 14.67 15.71 21.90
C THR A 49 14.03 14.70 20.96
N THR A 50 13.03 13.94 21.42
CA THR A 50 12.35 12.92 20.60
C THR A 50 11.95 13.41 19.19
N PRO A 51 11.39 14.63 18.99
CA PRO A 51 11.08 15.12 17.64
C PRO A 51 12.31 15.35 16.75
N LYS A 52 13.41 15.87 17.30
CA LYS A 52 14.66 16.09 16.56
C LYS A 52 15.34 14.76 16.22
N LEU A 53 15.31 13.82 17.16
CA LEU A 53 15.81 12.45 16.98
C LEU A 53 15.00 11.70 15.91
N ARG A 54 13.67 11.86 15.88
CA ARG A 54 12.83 11.34 14.78
C ARG A 54 13.22 11.90 13.43
N ASN A 55 13.52 13.19 13.33
CA ASN A 55 13.96 13.80 12.07
C ASN A 55 15.33 13.27 11.62
N LEU A 56 16.22 12.98 12.56
CA LEU A 56 17.51 12.35 12.28
C LEU A 56 17.31 10.95 11.68
N ILE A 57 16.51 10.09 12.31
CA ILE A 57 16.23 8.73 11.80
C ILE A 57 15.52 8.82 10.45
N SER A 58 14.52 9.68 10.33
CA SER A 58 13.81 9.93 9.06
C SER A 58 14.79 10.32 7.94
N ARG A 59 15.75 11.21 8.22
CA ARG A 59 16.76 11.58 7.22
C ARG A 59 17.63 10.38 6.84
N ALA A 60 18.13 9.63 7.82
CA ALA A 60 18.94 8.44 7.57
C ALA A 60 18.21 7.41 6.70
N CYS A 61 16.95 7.09 7.01
CA CYS A 61 16.13 6.17 6.21
C CYS A 61 15.90 6.65 4.77
N ARG A 62 15.85 7.97 4.54
CA ARG A 62 15.55 8.54 3.21
C ARG A 62 16.80 8.72 2.35
N GLU A 63 17.88 9.21 2.93
CA GLU A 63 19.13 9.50 2.23
C GLU A 63 19.96 8.23 2.03
N GLU A 64 19.85 7.26 2.95
CA GLU A 64 20.60 6.01 2.92
C GLU A 64 19.66 4.78 2.99
N PRO A 65 18.82 4.54 1.97
CA PRO A 65 17.81 3.47 1.99
C PRO A 65 18.40 2.05 2.00
N GLN A 66 19.71 1.90 1.80
CA GLN A 66 20.44 0.62 1.91
C GLN A 66 21.22 0.49 3.21
N ARG A 67 21.14 1.49 4.10
CA ARG A 67 21.79 1.43 5.41
C ARG A 67 21.21 0.27 6.21
N MET A 68 22.10 -0.51 6.77
CA MET A 68 21.76 -1.60 7.68
C MET A 68 21.91 -1.11 9.12
N ASP A 69 21.11 -1.67 10.02
CA ASP A 69 21.30 -1.53 11.45
C ASP A 69 22.50 -2.36 11.94
N THR A 70 22.75 -2.34 13.25
CA THR A 70 23.86 -3.06 13.87
C THR A 70 23.74 -4.59 13.77
N GLU A 71 22.54 -5.11 13.49
CA GLU A 71 22.24 -6.53 13.33
C GLU A 71 22.23 -6.97 11.85
N GLY A 72 22.51 -6.05 10.91
CA GLY A 72 22.54 -6.32 9.48
C GLY A 72 21.17 -6.32 8.79
N SER A 73 20.13 -5.84 9.46
CA SER A 73 18.79 -5.65 8.87
C SER A 73 18.66 -4.26 8.25
N PRO A 74 17.85 -4.08 7.18
CA PRO A 74 17.59 -2.75 6.65
C PRO A 74 17.07 -1.79 7.72
N LEU A 75 17.58 -0.57 7.76
CA LEU A 75 17.22 0.43 8.77
C LEU A 75 15.71 0.68 8.83
N THR A 76 15.05 0.75 7.66
CA THR A 76 13.59 0.93 7.57
C THR A 76 12.81 -0.24 8.17
N ASP A 77 13.30 -1.46 7.99
CA ASP A 77 12.73 -2.66 8.60
C ASP A 77 12.81 -2.62 10.13
N ARG A 78 13.97 -2.21 10.66
CA ARG A 78 14.20 -2.11 12.10
C ARG A 78 13.27 -1.08 12.74
N VAL A 79 13.11 0.09 12.11
CA VAL A 79 12.18 1.14 12.56
C VAL A 79 10.73 0.62 12.62
N VAL A 80 10.28 -0.07 11.58
CA VAL A 80 8.91 -0.58 11.51
C VAL A 80 8.68 -1.74 12.49
N ARG A 81 9.68 -2.62 12.70
CA ARG A 81 9.64 -3.68 13.71
C ARG A 81 9.56 -3.12 15.12
N GLU A 82 10.37 -2.10 15.42
CA GLU A 82 10.34 -1.43 16.72
C GLU A 82 8.95 -0.84 16.96
N ALA A 83 8.38 -0.11 15.98
CA ALA A 83 7.04 0.46 16.10
C ALA A 83 5.96 -0.60 16.33
N ALA A 84 6.05 -1.75 15.65
CA ALA A 84 5.15 -2.88 15.87
C ALA A 84 5.19 -3.43 17.30
N SER A 85 6.32 -3.31 18.00
CA SER A 85 6.45 -3.77 19.38
C SER A 85 5.61 -2.96 20.39
N TYR A 86 5.23 -1.74 20.01
CA TYR A 86 4.41 -0.82 20.81
C TYR A 86 2.93 -0.88 20.48
N VAL A 87 2.52 -1.61 19.44
CA VAL A 87 1.10 -1.80 19.16
C VAL A 87 0.48 -2.60 20.32
N PRO A 88 -0.55 -2.07 21.00
CA PRO A 88 -1.20 -2.78 22.08
C PRO A 88 -1.80 -4.07 21.54
N ALA A 89 -1.61 -5.17 22.26
CA ALA A 89 -2.38 -6.37 21.99
C ALA A 89 -3.85 -6.01 22.18
N PRO A 90 -4.77 -6.43 21.29
CA PRO A 90 -6.19 -6.26 21.55
C PRO A 90 -6.46 -6.85 22.94
N GLU A 91 -6.95 -6.03 23.88
CA GLU A 91 -7.42 -6.53 25.16
C GLU A 91 -8.33 -7.71 24.86
N SER A 92 -8.17 -8.83 25.58
CA SER A 92 -8.94 -10.05 25.35
C SER A 92 -10.39 -9.67 25.14
N VAL A 93 -10.85 -9.72 23.89
CA VAL A 93 -12.21 -9.36 23.53
C VAL A 93 -13.06 -10.37 24.28
N THR A 94 -13.67 -9.93 25.37
CA THR A 94 -14.65 -10.77 26.04
C THR A 94 -15.72 -11.06 24.98
N PRO A 95 -16.28 -12.27 24.90
CA PRO A 95 -17.21 -12.68 23.83
C PRO A 95 -18.44 -11.77 23.62
N TRP A 96 -18.62 -10.78 24.50
CA TRP A 96 -19.76 -9.87 24.58
C TRP A 96 -19.42 -8.43 24.17
N ASN A 97 -18.14 -8.11 23.93
CA ASN A 97 -17.72 -6.80 23.42
C ASN A 97 -17.56 -6.89 21.90
N ASN A 98 -18.61 -6.51 21.17
CA ASN A 98 -18.60 -6.46 19.70
C ASN A 98 -17.99 -5.14 19.17
N GLU A 99 -17.51 -4.26 20.04
CA GLU A 99 -16.87 -3.02 19.61
C GLU A 99 -15.40 -3.29 19.25
N PRO A 100 -14.96 -2.90 18.04
CA PRO A 100 -13.55 -3.02 17.67
C PRO A 100 -12.68 -2.19 18.62
N PRO A 101 -11.44 -2.63 18.93
CA PRO A 101 -10.56 -1.92 19.83
C PRO A 101 -10.30 -0.49 19.32
N THR A 102 -10.53 0.51 20.18
CA THR A 102 -10.20 1.89 19.87
C THR A 102 -8.71 2.13 20.05
N PHE A 103 -7.98 2.32 18.96
CA PHE A 103 -6.56 2.66 19.00
C PHE A 103 -6.34 4.18 19.07
N SER A 104 -5.19 4.59 19.64
CA SER A 104 -4.73 5.98 19.52
C SER A 104 -4.45 6.34 18.06
N THR A 105 -4.52 7.63 17.71
CA THR A 105 -4.30 8.09 16.33
C THR A 105 -2.97 7.62 15.73
N PRO A 106 -1.81 7.66 16.43
CA PRO A 106 -0.54 7.14 15.89
C PRO A 106 -0.57 5.63 15.62
N VAL A 107 -1.19 4.84 16.51
CA VAL A 107 -1.33 3.38 16.32
C VAL A 107 -2.23 3.07 15.14
N ALA A 108 -3.40 3.70 15.05
CA ALA A 108 -4.33 3.50 13.93
C ALA A 108 -3.68 3.87 12.58
N ALA A 109 -3.03 5.03 12.50
CA ALA A 109 -2.36 5.47 11.27
C ALA A 109 -1.22 4.52 10.86
N PHE A 110 -0.48 3.98 11.84
CA PHE A 110 0.56 2.98 11.57
C PHE A 110 -0.02 1.66 11.05
N LEU A 111 -1.03 1.11 11.71
CA LEU A 111 -1.70 -0.13 11.31
C LEU A 111 -2.33 -0.02 9.92
N ASN A 112 -2.99 1.10 9.62
CA ASN A 112 -3.57 1.36 8.32
C ASN A 112 -2.49 1.36 7.22
N SER A 113 -1.38 2.06 7.45
CA SER A 113 -0.27 2.11 6.48
C SER A 113 0.42 0.77 6.27
N LEU A 114 0.52 -0.06 7.32
CA LEU A 114 1.02 -1.43 7.22
C LEU A 114 0.10 -2.31 6.38
N ALA A 115 -1.22 -2.20 6.56
CA ALA A 115 -2.18 -3.01 5.83
C ALA A 115 -2.10 -2.77 4.31
N VAL A 116 -1.87 -1.52 3.89
CA VAL A 116 -1.63 -1.16 2.48
C VAL A 116 -0.29 -1.71 1.95
N ASP A 117 0.69 -1.96 2.82
CA ASP A 117 1.93 -2.66 2.47
C ASP A 117 1.76 -4.20 2.51
N GLY A 118 0.59 -4.71 2.92
CA GLY A 118 0.30 -6.14 3.06
C GLY A 118 0.75 -6.73 4.40
N TRP A 119 0.99 -5.89 5.40
CA TRP A 119 1.45 -6.27 6.73
C TRP A 119 0.43 -5.91 7.81
N GLY A 120 0.53 -6.59 8.94
CA GLY A 120 -0.23 -6.33 10.16
C GLY A 120 0.64 -6.58 11.38
N VAL A 121 0.06 -6.45 12.57
CA VAL A 121 0.74 -6.72 13.82
C VAL A 121 -0.07 -7.71 14.65
N GLU A 122 0.54 -8.82 15.02
CA GLU A 122 -0.03 -9.79 15.96
C GLU A 122 0.98 -10.03 17.07
N GLN A 123 0.51 -10.03 18.32
CA GLN A 123 1.38 -10.24 19.50
C GLN A 123 2.64 -9.37 19.48
N ARG A 124 2.51 -8.09 19.07
CA ARG A 124 3.62 -7.12 18.98
C ARG A 124 4.69 -7.48 17.95
N GLN A 125 4.36 -8.33 16.99
CA GLN A 125 5.24 -8.75 15.91
C GLN A 125 4.60 -8.48 14.54
N LEU A 126 5.44 -8.14 13.56
CA LEU A 126 4.98 -7.94 12.18
C LEU A 126 4.61 -9.27 11.55
N MET A 127 3.39 -9.35 11.05
CA MET A 127 2.86 -10.52 10.36
C MET A 127 2.39 -10.11 8.96
N PRO A 128 2.54 -10.95 7.93
CA PRO A 128 1.86 -10.74 6.66
C PRO A 128 0.35 -10.75 6.87
N HIS A 129 -0.33 -9.67 6.48
CA HIS A 129 -1.78 -9.52 6.64
C HIS A 129 -2.54 -9.95 5.38
N THR A 130 -1.88 -9.88 4.22
CA THR A 130 -2.41 -10.41 2.96
C THR A 130 -1.69 -11.71 2.58
N ALA A 131 -2.44 -12.69 2.05
CA ALA A 131 -1.86 -13.94 1.55
C ALA A 131 -0.92 -13.75 0.35
N VAL A 132 -1.00 -12.59 -0.32
CA VAL A 132 -0.13 -12.22 -1.45
C VAL A 132 0.69 -11.00 -1.04
N PRO A 133 2.03 -11.04 -1.18
CA PRO A 133 2.86 -9.86 -0.99
C PRO A 133 2.57 -8.84 -2.11
N ILE A 134 1.99 -7.69 -1.75
CA ILE A 134 1.55 -6.66 -2.72
C ILE A 134 2.63 -5.64 -3.06
N VAL A 135 3.69 -5.54 -2.25
CA VAL A 135 4.77 -4.55 -2.41
C VAL A 135 5.42 -4.61 -3.78
N GLU A 136 5.78 -5.80 -4.25
CA GLU A 136 6.45 -6.00 -5.53
C GLU A 136 5.52 -5.76 -6.74
N PRO A 137 4.31 -6.37 -6.82
CA PRO A 137 3.32 -6.02 -7.84
C PRO A 137 3.01 -4.52 -7.89
N ARG A 138 2.81 -3.88 -6.74
CA ARG A 138 2.55 -2.44 -6.65
C ARG A 138 3.71 -1.62 -7.22
N SER A 139 4.95 -1.95 -6.84
CA SER A 139 6.14 -1.21 -7.28
C SER A 139 6.34 -1.32 -8.79
N ARG A 140 6.20 -2.53 -9.35
CA ARG A 140 6.24 -2.74 -10.80
C ARG A 140 5.13 -1.99 -11.52
N LEU A 141 3.90 -2.09 -11.02
CA LEU A 141 2.74 -1.41 -11.60
C LEU A 141 2.96 0.10 -11.63
N ARG A 142 3.38 0.72 -10.53
CA ARG A 142 3.68 2.16 -10.48
C ARG A 142 4.75 2.55 -11.49
N GLN A 143 5.83 1.78 -11.57
CA GLN A 143 6.88 2.03 -12.56
C GLN A 143 6.33 1.99 -13.99
N VAL A 144 5.54 0.96 -14.33
CA VAL A 144 4.98 0.88 -15.67
C VAL A 144 4.00 2.01 -15.95
N LEU A 145 3.15 2.40 -14.99
CA LEU A 145 2.24 3.54 -15.16
C LEU A 145 3.00 4.88 -15.32
N GLN A 146 4.14 5.05 -14.65
CA GLN A 146 5.03 6.21 -14.81
C GLN A 146 5.70 6.22 -16.19
N ASP A 147 6.31 5.10 -16.58
CA ASP A 147 6.88 4.92 -17.92
C ASP A 147 5.80 5.12 -19.00
N SER A 148 4.53 4.86 -18.63
CA SER A 148 3.38 5.05 -19.50
C SER A 148 2.88 6.49 -19.62
N SER A 149 3.34 7.42 -18.80
CA SER A 149 2.65 8.70 -18.62
C SER A 149 1.15 8.52 -18.33
N ALA A 150 0.77 7.45 -17.62
CA ALA A 150 -0.61 7.10 -17.28
C ALA A 150 -1.09 7.94 -16.08
N THR A 151 -1.12 9.25 -16.27
CA THR A 151 -1.27 10.25 -15.20
C THR A 151 -2.55 10.05 -14.38
N GLU A 152 -3.67 9.74 -15.03
CA GLU A 152 -4.94 9.51 -14.32
C GLU A 152 -4.91 8.23 -13.47
N ALA A 153 -4.34 7.14 -13.99
CA ALA A 153 -4.20 5.89 -13.22
C ALA A 153 -3.28 6.08 -12.01
N LEU A 154 -2.17 6.82 -12.16
CA LEU A 154 -1.29 7.17 -11.05
C LEU A 154 -1.98 8.04 -10.01
N ARG A 155 -2.70 9.09 -10.46
CA ARG A 155 -3.44 9.99 -9.56
C ARG A 155 -4.48 9.24 -8.75
N ARG A 156 -5.24 8.33 -9.39
CA ARG A 156 -6.23 7.47 -8.72
C ARG A 156 -5.59 6.53 -7.72
N LEU A 157 -4.44 5.94 -8.08
CA LEU A 157 -3.68 5.07 -7.17
C LEU A 157 -3.19 5.84 -5.93
N ASP A 158 -2.66 7.05 -6.12
CA ASP A 158 -2.21 7.91 -5.02
C ASP A 158 -3.37 8.31 -4.10
N GLN A 159 -4.53 8.65 -4.68
CA GLN A 159 -5.74 8.98 -3.93
C GLN A 159 -6.24 7.78 -3.11
N LEU A 160 -6.28 6.60 -3.73
CA LEU A 160 -6.69 5.35 -3.10
C LEU A 160 -5.78 4.99 -1.91
N GLU A 161 -4.47 4.99 -2.13
CA GLU A 161 -3.49 4.68 -1.07
C GLU A 161 -3.54 5.68 0.07
N LYS A 162 -3.70 6.97 -0.24
CA LYS A 162 -3.86 8.01 0.78
C LYS A 162 -5.13 7.78 1.60
N GLY A 163 -6.25 7.46 0.95
CA GLY A 163 -7.51 7.15 1.65
C GLY A 163 -7.38 5.98 2.60
N LEU A 164 -6.69 4.91 2.17
CA LEU A 164 -6.40 3.76 3.04
C LEU A 164 -5.47 4.14 4.20
N ASP A 165 -4.40 4.90 3.93
CA ASP A 165 -3.44 5.35 4.96
C ASP A 165 -4.11 6.23 6.04
N GLU A 166 -5.14 6.99 5.66
CA GLU A 166 -5.92 7.86 6.55
C GLU A 166 -7.09 7.14 7.23
N GLY A 167 -7.37 5.89 6.87
CA GLY A 167 -8.52 5.13 7.39
C GLY A 167 -9.87 5.56 6.83
N HIS A 168 -9.89 6.24 5.68
CA HIS A 168 -11.10 6.62 4.95
C HIS A 168 -11.60 5.46 4.07
N TRP A 169 -12.00 4.36 4.71
CA TRP A 169 -12.27 3.06 4.06
C TRP A 169 -13.34 3.14 2.97
N GLU A 170 -14.45 3.83 3.22
CA GLU A 170 -15.55 3.96 2.25
C GLU A 170 -15.12 4.76 1.02
N SER A 171 -14.34 5.83 1.23
CA SER A 171 -13.80 6.64 0.13
C SER A 171 -12.78 5.83 -0.67
N ALA A 172 -11.87 5.14 0.01
CA ALA A 172 -10.88 4.29 -0.62
C ALA A 172 -11.57 3.22 -1.48
N ASN A 173 -12.58 2.52 -0.94
CA ASN A 173 -13.34 1.52 -1.68
C ASN A 173 -14.00 2.07 -2.95
N SER A 174 -14.59 3.26 -2.86
CA SER A 174 -15.17 3.94 -4.02
C SER A 174 -14.12 4.28 -5.08
N ASP A 175 -12.88 4.58 -4.66
CA ASP A 175 -11.78 4.93 -5.56
C ASP A 175 -11.12 3.70 -6.23
N VAL A 176 -11.18 2.49 -5.63
CA VAL A 176 -10.55 1.27 -6.20
C VAL A 176 -11.06 0.98 -7.61
N ARG A 177 -12.38 1.08 -7.83
CA ARG A 177 -12.98 0.86 -9.16
C ARG A 177 -12.49 1.91 -10.16
N GLY A 178 -12.43 3.17 -9.75
CA GLY A 178 -11.95 4.27 -10.59
C GLY A 178 -10.50 4.08 -11.02
N PHE A 179 -9.64 3.65 -10.08
CA PHE A 179 -8.27 3.26 -10.38
C PHE A 179 -8.19 2.14 -11.42
N LEU A 180 -8.93 1.04 -11.22
CA LEU A 180 -8.87 -0.10 -12.14
C LEU A 180 -9.43 0.26 -13.53
N ASN A 181 -10.47 1.09 -13.61
CA ASN A 181 -10.96 1.64 -14.87
C ASN A 181 -9.87 2.45 -15.58
N ALA A 182 -9.21 3.36 -14.89
CA ALA A 182 -8.15 4.21 -15.47
C ALA A 182 -6.96 3.39 -15.99
N VAL A 183 -6.66 2.24 -15.37
CA VAL A 183 -5.66 1.29 -15.87
C VAL A 183 -6.11 0.70 -17.21
N PHE A 184 -7.35 0.24 -17.34
CA PHE A 184 -7.85 -0.32 -18.60
C PHE A 184 -8.01 0.73 -19.70
N ASP A 185 -8.35 1.97 -19.35
CA ASP A 185 -8.35 3.10 -20.29
C ASP A 185 -6.95 3.31 -20.86
N THR A 186 -5.93 3.34 -19.98
CA THR A 186 -4.52 3.45 -20.38
C THR A 186 -4.10 2.30 -21.31
N ILE A 187 -4.52 1.07 -21.02
CA ILE A 187 -4.23 -0.09 -21.87
C ILE A 187 -4.90 0.08 -23.24
N ALA A 188 -6.17 0.49 -23.28
CA ALA A 188 -6.90 0.70 -24.53
C ALA A 188 -6.31 1.85 -25.37
N GLU A 189 -5.85 2.93 -24.74
CA GLU A 189 -5.17 4.06 -25.41
C GLU A 189 -3.83 3.67 -26.03
N ARG A 190 -3.22 2.57 -25.59
CA ARG A 190 -1.92 2.10 -26.07
C ARG A 190 -2.02 0.94 -27.06
N HIS A 191 -3.09 0.16 -26.95
CA HIS A 191 -3.24 -1.03 -27.74
C HIS A 191 -3.47 -0.68 -29.23
N PRO A 192 -2.73 -1.29 -30.18
CA PRO A 192 -2.71 -0.87 -31.59
C PRO A 192 -4.08 -0.82 -32.27
N GLN A 193 -5.00 -1.71 -31.86
CA GLN A 193 -6.33 -1.84 -32.46
C GLN A 193 -7.41 -0.98 -31.79
N THR A 194 -7.07 -0.21 -30.74
CA THR A 194 -8.04 0.55 -29.94
C THR A 194 -7.63 2.00 -29.65
N ARG A 195 -6.34 2.35 -29.79
CA ARG A 195 -5.78 3.66 -29.40
C ARG A 195 -6.50 4.89 -29.96
N ASP A 196 -7.04 4.81 -31.16
CA ASP A 196 -7.65 5.96 -31.85
C ASP A 196 -9.17 6.09 -31.59
N GLN A 197 -9.72 5.33 -30.64
CA GLN A 197 -11.17 5.21 -30.42
C GLN A 197 -11.69 6.03 -29.23
N GLY A 198 -10.82 6.66 -28.42
CA GLY A 198 -11.24 7.49 -27.29
C GLY A 198 -12.07 6.76 -26.23
N LEU A 199 -11.84 5.46 -26.06
CA LEU A 199 -12.65 4.58 -25.22
C LEU A 199 -12.37 4.82 -23.73
N LYS A 200 -13.42 4.73 -22.91
CA LYS A 200 -13.34 4.89 -21.46
C LYS A 200 -14.14 3.83 -20.71
N GLU A 201 -13.69 3.50 -19.52
CA GLU A 201 -14.30 2.61 -18.54
C GLU A 201 -14.80 1.27 -19.13
N GLY A 202 -16.12 1.01 -19.07
CA GLY A 202 -16.73 -0.19 -19.60
C GLY A 202 -16.49 -0.39 -21.10
N ALA A 203 -16.48 0.70 -21.87
CA ALA A 203 -16.26 0.63 -23.32
C ALA A 203 -14.82 0.23 -23.65
N ALA A 204 -13.83 0.71 -22.89
CA ALA A 204 -12.44 0.32 -23.04
C ALA A 204 -12.27 -1.19 -22.79
N ARG A 205 -12.85 -1.72 -21.71
CA ARG A 205 -12.81 -3.16 -21.40
C ARG A 205 -13.52 -4.02 -22.45
N ALA A 206 -14.72 -3.62 -22.87
CA ALA A 206 -15.47 -4.36 -23.89
C ALA A 206 -14.67 -4.44 -25.19
N ARG A 207 -14.08 -3.32 -25.63
CA ARG A 207 -13.27 -3.32 -26.84
C ARG A 207 -11.99 -4.14 -26.69
N LEU A 208 -11.30 -4.07 -25.54
CA LEU A 208 -10.14 -4.90 -25.27
C LEU A 208 -10.47 -6.40 -25.37
N GLN A 209 -11.68 -6.80 -24.95
CA GLN A 209 -12.15 -8.17 -25.15
C GLN A 209 -12.34 -8.49 -26.64
N ASP A 210 -12.98 -7.62 -27.42
CA ASP A 210 -13.23 -7.84 -28.85
C ASP A 210 -11.94 -8.00 -29.67
N VAL A 211 -10.89 -7.26 -29.30
CA VAL A 211 -9.57 -7.33 -29.96
C VAL A 211 -8.70 -8.47 -29.44
N GLY A 212 -9.21 -9.30 -28.52
CA GLY A 212 -8.50 -10.47 -28.01
C GLY A 212 -7.39 -10.17 -27.01
N PHE A 213 -7.38 -8.98 -26.40
CA PHE A 213 -6.41 -8.63 -25.34
C PHE A 213 -6.57 -9.52 -24.11
N PHE A 214 -7.81 -9.77 -23.71
CA PHE A 214 -8.14 -10.80 -22.72
C PHE A 214 -8.08 -12.17 -23.40
N LYS A 215 -7.33 -13.11 -22.81
CA LYS A 215 -7.03 -14.40 -23.42
C LYS A 215 -8.35 -15.10 -23.82
N PRO A 216 -8.56 -15.39 -25.10
CA PRO A 216 -9.72 -16.15 -25.54
C PRO A 216 -9.67 -17.57 -24.97
N ASP A 217 -10.84 -18.16 -24.72
CA ASP A 217 -10.93 -19.57 -24.36
C ASP A 217 -10.50 -20.46 -25.54
N ALA A 218 -9.82 -21.55 -25.24
CA ALA A 218 -9.29 -22.46 -26.25
C ALA A 218 -10.40 -23.21 -27.01
N ARG A 219 -11.58 -23.38 -26.39
CA ARG A 219 -12.71 -24.11 -26.96
C ARG A 219 -13.72 -23.18 -27.63
N ASP A 220 -13.76 -21.91 -27.24
CA ASP A 220 -14.66 -20.90 -27.77
C ASP A 220 -14.00 -19.52 -27.81
N SER A 221 -13.56 -19.10 -28.99
CA SER A 221 -12.87 -17.83 -29.20
C SER A 221 -13.73 -16.59 -28.93
N LYS A 222 -15.06 -16.76 -28.73
CA LYS A 222 -15.97 -15.67 -28.32
C LYS A 222 -16.05 -15.50 -26.80
N LYS A 223 -15.45 -16.41 -26.03
CA LYS A 223 -15.40 -16.34 -24.56
C LYS A 223 -14.00 -15.96 -24.11
N SER A 224 -13.93 -15.19 -23.02
CA SER A 224 -12.70 -14.99 -22.28
C SER A 224 -13.00 -15.09 -20.79
N TYR A 225 -12.34 -16.02 -20.10
CA TYR A 225 -12.42 -16.12 -18.64
C TYR A 225 -11.76 -14.93 -17.94
N GLU A 226 -10.72 -14.36 -18.55
CA GLU A 226 -10.09 -13.15 -18.05
C GLU A 226 -10.98 -11.93 -18.21
N GLY A 227 -11.66 -11.78 -19.36
CA GLY A 227 -12.66 -10.73 -19.55
C GLY A 227 -13.81 -10.84 -18.55
N LYS A 228 -14.32 -12.05 -18.33
CA LYS A 228 -15.35 -12.32 -17.31
C LYS A 228 -14.87 -12.03 -15.89
N PHE A 229 -13.64 -12.41 -15.56
CA PHE A 229 -13.04 -12.11 -14.26
C PHE A 229 -12.94 -10.60 -14.04
N VAL A 230 -12.44 -9.85 -15.02
CA VAL A 230 -12.34 -8.38 -14.94
C VAL A 230 -13.72 -7.74 -14.80
N GLN A 231 -14.72 -8.25 -15.51
CA GLN A 231 -16.10 -7.78 -15.39
C GLN A 231 -16.64 -8.01 -13.97
N ALA A 232 -16.57 -9.25 -13.47
CA ALA A 232 -17.04 -9.60 -12.13
C ALA A 232 -16.28 -8.82 -11.04
N LEU A 233 -14.98 -8.60 -11.23
CA LEU A 233 -14.19 -7.77 -10.33
C LEU A 233 -14.66 -6.30 -10.36
N ALA A 234 -14.94 -5.74 -11.53
CA ALA A 234 -15.45 -4.37 -11.63
C ALA A 234 -16.82 -4.20 -10.94
N GLU A 235 -17.66 -5.23 -11.02
CA GLU A 235 -18.95 -5.30 -10.31
C GLU A 235 -18.72 -5.40 -8.79
N LEU A 236 -17.83 -6.29 -8.33
CA LEU A 236 -17.44 -6.41 -6.92
C LEU A 236 -16.93 -5.07 -6.36
N LEU A 237 -16.01 -4.42 -7.07
CA LEU A 237 -15.45 -3.13 -6.68
C LEU A 237 -16.48 -1.98 -6.72
N GLY A 238 -17.62 -2.18 -7.39
CA GLY A 238 -18.73 -1.23 -7.43
C GLY A 238 -19.91 -1.58 -6.53
N SER A 239 -19.87 -2.72 -5.82
CA SER A 239 -21.02 -3.25 -5.08
C SER A 239 -21.29 -2.51 -3.76
N ASP A 240 -20.24 -2.16 -3.02
CA ASP A 240 -20.35 -1.31 -1.83
C ASP A 240 -19.80 0.08 -2.15
N GLY A 241 -20.66 0.94 -2.72
CA GLY A 241 -20.33 2.34 -3.00
C GLY A 241 -20.00 3.14 -1.72
N ALA A 242 -19.97 4.48 -1.81
CA ALA A 242 -19.68 5.41 -0.70
C ALA A 242 -20.76 5.45 0.41
N HIS A 243 -21.39 4.32 0.71
CA HIS A 243 -22.42 4.20 1.73
C HIS A 243 -21.76 3.90 3.09
N THR A 244 -21.95 4.83 4.03
CA THR A 244 -21.45 4.73 5.41
C THR A 244 -21.85 3.40 6.06
N GLY A 245 -20.87 2.66 6.60
CA GLY A 245 -21.11 1.43 7.35
C GLY A 245 -21.19 0.13 6.53
N ALA A 246 -20.98 0.17 5.21
CA ALA A 246 -20.93 -1.03 4.37
C ALA A 246 -19.51 -1.57 4.14
N SER A 247 -18.48 -0.79 4.45
CA SER A 247 -17.07 -1.14 4.19
C SER A 247 -16.24 -0.99 5.47
N ASP A 248 -15.54 -2.06 5.83
CA ASP A 248 -14.51 -2.05 6.89
C ASP A 248 -13.10 -2.03 6.30
N GLY A 249 -12.08 -1.88 7.16
CA GLY A 249 -10.68 -1.84 6.75
C GLY A 249 -10.24 -3.12 6.01
N ASP A 250 -10.68 -4.28 6.46
CA ASP A 250 -10.32 -5.58 5.86
C ASP A 250 -10.83 -5.69 4.43
N SER A 251 -12.10 -5.34 4.21
CA SER A 251 -12.71 -5.32 2.88
C SER A 251 -12.00 -4.33 1.94
N ALA A 252 -11.60 -3.16 2.46
CA ALA A 252 -10.93 -2.14 1.67
C ALA A 252 -9.51 -2.55 1.27
N VAL A 253 -8.76 -3.12 2.20
CA VAL A 253 -7.41 -3.65 1.95
C VAL A 253 -7.46 -4.84 1.00
N PHE A 254 -8.43 -5.74 1.16
CA PHE A 254 -8.63 -6.86 0.23
C PHE A 254 -8.91 -6.39 -1.21
N ARG A 255 -9.83 -5.43 -1.36
CA ARG A 255 -10.20 -4.84 -2.67
C ARG A 255 -9.02 -4.13 -3.31
N TYR A 256 -8.25 -3.38 -2.53
CA TYR A 256 -7.00 -2.78 -2.97
C TYR A 256 -6.03 -3.85 -3.48
N ALA A 257 -5.75 -4.88 -2.67
CA ALA A 257 -4.81 -5.93 -3.01
C ALA A 257 -5.18 -6.64 -4.33
N ILE A 258 -6.43 -7.06 -4.49
CA ILE A 258 -6.89 -7.74 -5.71
C ILE A 258 -6.84 -6.81 -6.94
N ALA A 259 -7.14 -5.52 -6.77
CA ALA A 259 -7.03 -4.55 -7.85
C ALA A 259 -5.58 -4.33 -8.30
N ILE A 260 -4.63 -4.23 -7.35
CA ILE A 260 -3.20 -4.07 -7.63
C ILE A 260 -2.64 -5.26 -8.40
N VAL A 261 -2.87 -6.50 -7.93
CA VAL A 261 -2.33 -7.69 -8.60
C VAL A 261 -2.97 -7.89 -9.98
N THR A 262 -4.26 -7.55 -10.12
CA THR A 262 -4.96 -7.61 -11.41
C THR A 262 -4.40 -6.58 -12.39
N ALA A 263 -4.20 -5.34 -11.94
CA ALA A 263 -3.64 -4.27 -12.76
C ALA A 263 -2.19 -4.57 -13.16
N ASP A 264 -1.33 -5.02 -12.24
CA ASP A 264 0.06 -5.42 -12.53
C ASP A 264 0.10 -6.49 -13.63
N TYR A 265 -0.73 -7.53 -13.52
CA TYR A 265 -0.81 -8.60 -14.52
C TYR A 265 -1.17 -8.09 -15.92
N PHE A 266 -2.23 -7.29 -16.05
CA PHE A 266 -2.68 -6.82 -17.37
C PHE A 266 -1.79 -5.74 -17.96
N VAL A 267 -1.22 -4.87 -17.13
CA VAL A 267 -0.22 -3.90 -17.58
C VAL A 267 1.05 -4.60 -18.07
N ALA A 268 1.53 -5.61 -17.35
CA ALA A 268 2.67 -6.42 -17.78
C ALA A 268 2.41 -7.15 -19.11
N ARG A 269 1.18 -7.58 -19.36
CA ARG A 269 0.78 -8.11 -20.67
C ARG A 269 0.79 -7.04 -21.75
N ALA A 270 0.21 -5.87 -21.48
CA ALA A 270 0.11 -4.79 -22.45
C ALA A 270 1.49 -4.34 -22.98
N ARG A 271 2.57 -4.48 -22.18
CA ARG A 271 3.95 -4.23 -22.61
C ARG A 271 4.49 -5.18 -23.69
N LYS A 272 3.85 -6.33 -23.89
CA LYS A 272 4.27 -7.34 -24.87
C LYS A 272 3.59 -7.18 -26.24
N ILE A 273 2.70 -6.19 -26.36
CA ILE A 273 1.88 -5.89 -27.54
C ILE A 273 2.43 -4.61 -28.17
#